data_AF-A0A1F3BDZ0-F1
#
_entry.id   AF-A0A1F3BDZ0-F1
#
_cell.length_a   1.000
_cell.length_b   1.000
_cell.length_c   1.000
_cell.angle_alpha   90.00
_cell.angle_beta   90.00
_cell.angle_gamma   90.00
#
_symmetry.space_group_name_H-M   'P 1'
#
loop_
_entity.id
_entity.type
_entity.pdbx_description
1 polymer ?
#
loop_
_entity_poly.entity_id
_entity_poly.type
_entity_poly.pdbx_seq_one_letter_code
_entity_poly.pdbx_strand_id
1 'polypeptide(L)'
;MLTAWRRGKARCEELQIEIRSRGNDSSTYMFSVKGEPLAQANIQNYSIKKLKRLPDEYSNFLEVDEKRRDSRKMSAGSKSEIGNMRFGQDGLSFKAHVVRKSEVRAVTTRDGTPLLVCSVTLSDGTGQIPLAVWNSQISTISEGDLVEVQNARVRSFRGEIQLSLSRKTGILTVLEPASRGRSVTSS
;
A
#
# COMPACT_ATOMS: atom_id res chain seq x y z
N MET A 1 14.54 -4.66 -11.20
CA MET A 1 14.52 -3.57 -12.20
C MET A 1 15.90 -2.94 -12.48
N LEU A 2 16.63 -2.43 -11.47
CA LEU A 2 18.00 -1.89 -11.63
C LEU A 2 18.98 -2.82 -12.34
N THR A 3 18.88 -4.12 -12.05
CA THR A 3 19.69 -5.17 -12.70
C THR A 3 19.33 -5.30 -14.18
N ALA A 4 18.05 -5.22 -14.53
CA ALA A 4 17.60 -5.27 -15.93
C ALA A 4 18.12 -4.06 -16.70
N TRP A 5 18.04 -2.86 -16.11
CA TRP A 5 18.61 -1.67 -16.73
C TRP A 5 20.11 -1.79 -17.04
N ARG A 6 20.90 -2.41 -16.15
CA ARG A 6 22.35 -2.63 -16.37
C ARG A 6 22.63 -3.73 -17.38
N ARG A 7 21.97 -4.89 -17.26
CA ARG A 7 22.31 -6.14 -17.96
C ARG A 7 21.33 -6.53 -19.07
N GLY A 8 20.35 -5.70 -19.38
CA GLY A 8 19.27 -5.98 -20.33
C GLY A 8 18.12 -6.83 -19.77
N LYS A 9 18.38 -7.68 -18.76
CA LYS A 9 17.38 -8.53 -18.11
C LYS A 9 17.62 -8.70 -16.60
N ALA A 10 16.57 -9.00 -15.86
CA ALA A 10 16.60 -9.39 -14.45
C ALA A 10 15.49 -10.39 -14.14
N ARG A 11 15.70 -11.19 -13.09
CA ARG A 11 14.72 -12.15 -12.60
C ARG A 11 14.64 -12.07 -11.08
N CYS A 12 13.44 -12.16 -10.54
CA CYS A 12 13.14 -12.26 -9.12
C CYS A 12 12.03 -13.32 -8.99
N GLU A 13 12.36 -14.46 -8.39
CA GLU A 13 11.51 -15.67 -8.36
C GLU A 13 10.97 -16.05 -9.75
N GLU A 14 9.66 -15.86 -9.96
CA GLU A 14 8.95 -16.13 -11.22
C GLU A 14 8.80 -14.89 -12.11
N LEU A 15 9.05 -13.69 -11.58
CA LEU A 15 8.96 -12.41 -12.29
C LEU A 15 10.27 -12.13 -13.04
N GLN A 16 10.16 -11.96 -14.35
CA GLN A 16 11.23 -11.57 -15.25
C GLN A 16 10.98 -10.15 -15.76
N ILE A 17 12.05 -9.36 -15.84
CA ILE A 17 12.02 -7.99 -16.36
C ILE A 17 13.08 -7.89 -17.45
N GLU A 18 12.69 -7.46 -18.63
CA GLU A 18 13.58 -7.31 -19.79
C GLU A 18 13.45 -5.92 -20.39
N ILE A 19 14.55 -5.38 -20.90
CA ILE A 19 14.50 -4.18 -21.72
C ILE A 19 14.16 -4.57 -23.16
N ARG A 20 13.05 -4.04 -23.67
CA ARG A 20 12.63 -4.21 -25.07
C ARG A 20 13.24 -3.16 -26.00
N SER A 21 13.44 -1.94 -25.49
CA SER A 21 14.09 -0.87 -26.24
C SER A 21 14.80 0.09 -25.27
N ARG A 22 16.00 0.53 -25.63
CA ARG A 22 16.77 1.56 -24.92
C ARG A 22 16.72 2.86 -25.71
N GLY A 23 16.08 3.87 -25.16
CA GLY A 23 16.18 5.24 -25.62
C GLY A 23 17.13 6.06 -24.76
N ASN A 24 17.48 7.25 -25.25
CA ASN A 24 18.38 8.17 -24.54
C ASN A 24 17.75 8.71 -23.24
N ASP A 25 16.46 9.04 -23.27
CA ASP A 25 15.75 9.62 -22.10
C ASP A 25 14.87 8.61 -21.35
N SER A 26 14.36 7.60 -22.04
CA SER A 26 13.56 6.53 -21.45
C SER A 26 13.87 5.17 -22.08
N SER A 27 13.57 4.10 -21.34
CA SER A 27 13.68 2.73 -21.83
C SER A 27 12.36 2.01 -21.62
N THR A 28 12.02 1.10 -22.53
CA THR A 28 10.81 0.28 -22.44
C THR A 28 11.15 -1.06 -21.81
N TYR A 29 10.45 -1.40 -20.73
CA TYR A 29 10.60 -2.64 -19.99
C TYR A 29 9.38 -3.53 -20.19
N MET A 30 9.63 -4.83 -20.36
CA MET A 30 8.62 -5.88 -20.32
C MET A 30 8.73 -6.62 -18.99
N PHE A 31 7.60 -6.87 -18.35
CA PHE A 31 7.46 -7.67 -17.14
C PHE A 31 6.74 -8.96 -17.53
N SER A 32 7.25 -10.10 -17.10
CA SER A 32 6.70 -11.41 -17.42
C SER A 32 6.71 -12.32 -16.21
N VAL A 33 5.74 -13.21 -16.09
CA VAL A 33 5.69 -14.25 -15.05
C VAL A 33 5.62 -15.61 -15.74
N LYS A 34 6.57 -16.50 -15.44
CA LYS A 34 6.69 -17.82 -16.12
C LYS A 34 6.75 -17.75 -17.65
N GLY A 35 7.26 -16.64 -18.20
CA GLY A 35 7.35 -16.40 -19.64
C GLY A 35 6.13 -15.68 -20.24
N GLU A 36 5.02 -15.60 -19.52
CA GLU A 36 3.82 -14.88 -19.95
C GLU A 36 3.97 -13.37 -19.72
N PRO A 37 3.68 -12.52 -20.71
CA PRO A 37 3.78 -11.06 -20.57
C PRO A 37 2.71 -10.54 -19.60
N LEU A 38 3.15 -9.85 -18.55
CA LEU A 38 2.30 -9.25 -17.52
C LEU A 38 2.05 -7.76 -17.79
N ALA A 39 3.08 -7.02 -18.19
CA ALA A 39 2.98 -5.59 -18.45
C ALA A 39 4.14 -5.09 -19.30
N GLN A 40 3.92 -3.97 -20.01
CA GLN A 40 4.98 -3.21 -20.66
C GLN A 40 4.93 -1.76 -20.18
N ALA A 41 6.07 -1.20 -19.77
CA ALA A 41 6.16 0.17 -19.29
C ALA A 41 7.34 0.92 -19.91
N ASN A 42 7.07 2.12 -20.42
CA ASN A 42 8.13 3.07 -20.76
C ASN A 42 8.50 3.86 -19.50
N ILE A 43 9.77 3.81 -19.11
CA ILE A 43 10.23 4.39 -17.85
C ILE A 43 11.44 5.27 -18.12
N GLN A 44 11.38 6.49 -17.60
CA GLN A 44 12.46 7.47 -17.73
C GLN A 44 13.75 6.95 -17.08
N ASN A 45 14.86 7.13 -17.80
CA ASN A 45 16.18 6.69 -17.35
C ASN A 45 16.59 7.40 -16.05
N TYR A 46 16.14 8.63 -15.83
CA TYR A 46 16.33 9.35 -14.57
C TYR A 46 15.69 8.64 -13.36
N SER A 47 14.47 8.14 -13.51
CA SER A 47 13.77 7.38 -12.45
C SER A 47 14.55 6.11 -12.08
N ILE A 48 15.13 5.43 -13.06
CA ILE A 48 15.98 4.25 -12.83
C ILE A 48 17.30 4.62 -12.15
N LYS A 49 17.89 5.76 -12.48
CA LYS A 49 19.10 6.27 -11.80
C LYS A 49 18.82 6.58 -10.33
N LYS A 50 17.65 7.14 -10.00
CA LYS A 50 17.23 7.37 -8.60
C LYS A 50 17.12 6.09 -7.78
N LEU A 51 16.76 4.96 -8.40
CA LEU A 51 16.72 3.67 -7.70
C LEU A 51 18.10 3.25 -7.13
N LYS A 52 19.23 3.79 -7.65
CA LYS A 52 20.58 3.48 -7.12
C LYS A 52 20.87 4.11 -5.77
N ARG A 53 20.19 5.21 -5.45
CA ARG A 53 20.32 5.99 -4.22
C ARG A 53 18.92 6.39 -3.81
N LEU A 54 18.18 5.39 -3.35
CA LEU A 54 16.86 5.62 -2.80
C LEU A 54 17.02 6.39 -1.50
N PRO A 55 16.34 7.54 -1.33
CA PRO A 55 16.23 8.15 -0.02
C PRO A 55 15.72 7.12 1.00
N ASP A 56 16.22 7.18 2.24
CA ASP A 56 15.94 6.15 3.27
C ASP A 56 14.43 5.90 3.49
N GLU A 57 13.59 6.89 3.19
CA GLU A 57 12.14 6.79 3.22
C GLU A 57 11.54 5.74 2.26
N TYR A 58 12.27 5.33 1.22
CA TYR A 58 11.86 4.30 0.26
C TYR A 58 12.45 2.91 0.55
N SER A 59 13.44 2.80 1.44
CA SER A 59 14.02 1.51 1.88
C SER A 59 12.94 0.61 2.46
N ASN A 60 11.98 1.20 3.19
CA ASN A 60 10.81 0.51 3.75
C ASN A 60 9.88 -0.11 2.70
N PHE A 61 9.87 0.38 1.46
CA PHE A 61 9.06 -0.19 0.37
C PHE A 61 9.77 -1.35 -0.34
N LEU A 62 11.11 -1.41 -0.28
CA LEU A 62 11.91 -2.47 -0.90
C LEU A 62 12.19 -3.63 0.06
N GLU A 63 12.30 -3.37 1.37
CA GLU A 63 12.51 -4.41 2.39
C GLU A 63 11.28 -5.31 2.63
N VAL A 64 10.12 -4.98 2.04
CA VAL A 64 8.87 -5.74 2.23
C VAL A 64 8.96 -7.17 1.71
N ASP A 65 9.87 -7.45 0.77
CA ASP A 65 10.00 -8.77 0.15
C ASP A 65 11.05 -9.67 0.85
N GLU A 66 12.15 -9.10 1.34
CA GLU A 66 13.24 -9.90 1.94
C GLU A 66 13.03 -10.24 3.42
N LYS A 67 12.27 -9.44 4.18
CA LYS A 67 12.02 -9.69 5.63
C LYS A 67 10.74 -10.49 5.94
N ARG A 68 9.99 -10.97 4.94
CA ARG A 68 8.80 -11.81 5.17
C ARG A 68 9.10 -13.19 5.76
N ARG A 69 10.37 -13.59 5.92
CA ARG A 69 10.74 -14.93 6.43
C ARG A 69 11.41 -14.97 7.80
N ASP A 70 11.88 -13.87 8.36
CA ASP A 70 12.54 -13.91 9.67
C ASP A 70 12.05 -12.80 10.62
N SER A 71 11.74 -13.20 11.87
CA SER A 71 11.09 -12.46 12.98
C SER A 71 9.55 -12.42 12.91
N ARG A 72 8.80 -13.43 13.39
CA ARG A 72 8.58 -13.89 14.78
C ARG A 72 8.29 -12.77 15.79
N LYS A 73 7.12 -12.94 16.43
CA LYS A 73 6.61 -12.34 17.68
C LYS A 73 6.16 -10.88 17.58
N MET A 74 4.86 -10.72 17.32
CA MET A 74 4.11 -9.71 18.05
C MET A 74 4.22 -10.04 19.54
N SER A 75 5.01 -9.26 20.28
CA SER A 75 4.84 -9.18 21.72
C SER A 75 3.40 -8.77 22.00
N ALA A 76 2.79 -9.38 23.02
CA ALA A 76 1.47 -9.06 23.53
C ALA A 76 1.41 -7.65 24.17
N GLY A 77 1.71 -6.62 23.38
CA GLY A 77 1.50 -5.22 23.73
C GLY A 77 0.06 -4.87 23.40
N SER A 78 -0.74 -4.60 24.44
CA SER A 78 -2.04 -3.92 24.43
C SER A 78 -2.71 -3.84 23.05
N LYS A 79 -3.64 -4.78 22.78
CA LYS A 79 -4.55 -4.73 21.65
C LYS A 79 -5.19 -3.34 21.62
N SER A 80 -4.85 -2.52 20.62
CA SER A 80 -5.37 -1.15 20.53
C SER A 80 -6.81 -1.21 20.03
N GLU A 81 -7.75 -1.16 20.96
CA GLU A 81 -9.19 -1.15 20.67
C GLU A 81 -9.64 0.21 20.16
N ILE A 82 -10.43 0.23 19.09
CA ILE A 82 -10.91 1.46 18.47
C ILE A 82 -11.74 2.30 19.45
N GLY A 83 -12.58 1.65 20.27
CA GLY A 83 -13.44 2.33 21.25
C GLY A 83 -12.68 3.15 22.31
N ASN A 84 -11.40 2.82 22.52
CA ASN A 84 -10.54 3.49 23.50
C ASN A 84 -9.57 4.51 22.87
N MET A 85 -9.63 4.70 21.55
CA MET A 85 -8.74 5.62 20.84
C MET A 85 -9.08 7.09 21.14
N ARG A 86 -8.05 7.88 21.39
CA ARG A 86 -8.12 9.30 21.73
C ARG A 86 -7.21 10.11 20.83
N PHE A 87 -7.60 11.36 20.59
CA PHE A 87 -6.80 12.31 19.83
C PHE A 87 -5.36 12.37 20.36
N GLY A 88 -4.39 12.40 19.43
CA GLY A 88 -2.97 12.53 19.75
C GLY A 88 -2.23 11.21 19.88
N GLN A 89 -2.92 10.08 20.07
CA GLN A 89 -2.28 8.76 20.12
C GLN A 89 -1.64 8.40 18.77
N ASP A 90 -0.48 7.77 18.82
CA ASP A 90 0.30 7.28 17.68
C ASP A 90 0.84 5.86 17.92
N GLY A 91 1.50 5.29 16.92
CA GLY A 91 2.05 3.93 17.00
C GLY A 91 0.98 2.82 17.06
N LEU A 92 -0.29 3.15 16.85
CA LEU A 92 -1.40 2.22 17.01
C LEU A 92 -1.36 1.14 15.92
N SER A 93 -1.46 -0.12 16.34
CA SER A 93 -1.50 -1.27 15.45
C SER A 93 -2.61 -2.22 15.88
N PHE A 94 -3.52 -2.56 14.97
CA PHE A 94 -4.73 -3.31 15.27
C PHE A 94 -5.34 -3.93 14.01
N LYS A 95 -6.32 -4.81 14.18
CA LYS A 95 -7.09 -5.42 13.10
C LYS A 95 -8.54 -4.94 13.17
N ALA A 96 -9.14 -4.67 12.02
CA ALA A 96 -10.51 -4.18 11.94
C ALA A 96 -11.15 -4.53 10.59
N HIS A 97 -12.47 -4.59 10.55
CA HIS A 97 -13.24 -4.73 9.32
C HIS A 97 -13.50 -3.36 8.70
N VAL A 98 -13.44 -3.27 7.37
CA VAL A 98 -13.90 -2.12 6.62
C VAL A 98 -15.42 -2.17 6.53
N VAL A 99 -16.11 -1.32 7.29
CA VAL A 99 -17.59 -1.28 7.30
C VAL A 99 -18.17 -0.30 6.29
N ARG A 100 -17.38 0.68 5.83
CA ARG A 100 -17.78 1.65 4.81
C ARG A 100 -16.57 2.21 4.07
N LYS A 101 -16.72 2.49 2.78
CA LYS A 101 -15.74 3.19 1.94
C LYS A 101 -16.43 4.37 1.26
N SER A 102 -15.92 5.58 1.51
CA SER A 102 -16.45 6.77 0.84
C SER A 102 -16.06 6.80 -0.64
N GLU A 103 -16.74 7.67 -1.38
CA GLU A 103 -16.30 8.07 -2.71
C GLU A 103 -14.85 8.60 -2.70
N VAL A 104 -14.16 8.38 -3.81
CA VAL A 104 -12.80 8.85 -4.03
C VAL A 104 -12.86 10.32 -4.44
N ARG A 105 -12.07 11.15 -3.77
CA ARG A 105 -11.95 12.59 -4.05
C ARG A 105 -10.55 12.90 -4.55
N ALA A 106 -10.45 13.81 -5.51
CA ALA A 106 -9.18 14.39 -5.93
C ALA A 106 -8.85 15.61 -5.08
N VAL A 107 -7.60 15.71 -4.63
CA VAL A 107 -7.06 16.87 -3.92
C VAL A 107 -5.73 17.27 -4.54
N THR A 108 -5.44 18.56 -4.57
CA THR A 108 -4.18 19.07 -5.09
C THR A 108 -3.27 19.43 -3.93
N THR A 109 -2.03 18.95 -3.94
CA THR A 109 -1.04 19.36 -2.93
C THR A 109 -0.62 20.81 -3.13
N ARG A 110 0.07 21.37 -2.13
CA ARG A 110 0.66 22.72 -2.21
C ARG A 110 1.58 22.88 -3.43
N ASP A 111 2.23 21.80 -3.83
CA ASP A 111 3.17 21.76 -4.96
C ASP A 111 2.46 21.44 -6.30
N GLY A 112 1.13 21.50 -6.34
CA GLY A 112 0.35 21.28 -7.56
C GLY A 112 0.17 19.81 -7.97
N THR A 113 0.63 18.85 -7.16
CA THR A 113 0.51 17.43 -7.48
C THR A 113 -0.91 16.93 -7.17
N PRO A 114 -1.62 16.31 -8.13
CA PRO A 114 -2.90 15.69 -7.85
C PRO A 114 -2.72 14.42 -7.01
N LEU A 115 -3.52 14.27 -5.97
CA LEU A 115 -3.63 13.07 -5.14
C LEU A 115 -5.08 12.63 -5.07
N LEU A 116 -5.27 11.32 -4.92
CA LEU A 116 -6.58 10.75 -4.64
C LEU A 116 -6.65 10.39 -3.15
N VAL A 117 -7.80 10.65 -2.54
CA VAL A 117 -8.09 10.30 -1.16
C VAL A 117 -9.49 9.70 -1.05
N CYS A 118 -9.65 8.67 -0.23
CA CYS A 118 -10.94 8.23 0.26
C CYS A 118 -10.89 7.99 1.78
N SER A 119 -12.05 7.99 2.41
CA SER A 119 -12.21 7.64 3.82
C SER A 119 -12.78 6.24 3.93
N VAL A 120 -12.08 5.35 4.63
CA VAL A 120 -12.62 4.03 5.00
C VAL A 120 -12.98 4.03 6.48
N THR A 121 -14.16 3.55 6.83
CA THR A 121 -14.59 3.40 8.23
C THR A 121 -14.21 2.00 8.70
N LEU A 122 -13.42 1.93 9.77
CA LEU A 122 -12.94 0.69 10.36
C LEU A 122 -13.71 0.37 11.63
N SER A 123 -14.03 -0.90 11.85
CA SER A 123 -14.70 -1.41 13.05
C SER A 123 -14.02 -2.67 13.58
N ASP A 124 -13.76 -2.73 14.87
CA ASP A 124 -13.22 -3.92 15.58
C ASP A 124 -14.24 -4.53 16.56
N GLY A 125 -15.48 -4.02 16.56
CA GLY A 125 -16.53 -4.38 17.51
C GLY A 125 -16.57 -3.53 18.78
N THR A 126 -15.49 -2.82 19.12
CA THR A 126 -15.44 -1.90 20.28
C THR A 126 -15.77 -0.46 19.91
N GLY A 127 -15.58 -0.08 18.64
CA GLY A 127 -15.88 1.24 18.13
C GLY A 127 -15.69 1.33 16.62
N GLN A 128 -15.95 2.51 16.07
CA GLN A 128 -15.70 2.81 14.66
C GLN A 128 -14.86 4.07 14.52
N ILE A 129 -13.93 4.07 13.57
CA ILE A 129 -13.11 5.25 13.30
C ILE A 129 -12.80 5.35 11.79
N PRO A 130 -12.90 6.54 11.18
CA PRO A 130 -12.48 6.74 9.80
C PRO A 130 -10.96 6.73 9.66
N LEU A 131 -10.44 6.17 8.58
CA LEU A 131 -9.06 6.18 8.16
C LEU A 131 -8.95 6.83 6.78
N ALA A 132 -8.08 7.82 6.63
CA ALA A 132 -7.77 8.42 5.34
C ALA A 132 -6.79 7.54 4.54
N VAL A 133 -7.22 7.09 3.36
CA VAL A 133 -6.46 6.21 2.44
C VAL A 133 -6.13 6.98 1.16
N TRP A 134 -4.91 6.82 0.65
CA TRP A 134 -4.36 7.65 -0.42
C TRP A 134 -3.96 6.85 -1.66
N ASN A 135 -4.16 7.43 -2.84
CA ASN A 135 -3.65 6.97 -4.13
C ASN A 135 -3.87 5.46 -4.38
N SER A 136 -2.80 4.70 -4.63
CA SER A 136 -2.86 3.28 -4.98
C SER A 136 -3.45 2.40 -3.88
N GLN A 137 -3.40 2.81 -2.62
CA GLN A 137 -4.03 2.06 -1.52
C GLN A 137 -5.56 2.06 -1.62
N ILE A 138 -6.15 3.01 -2.36
CA ILE A 138 -7.60 3.11 -2.53
C ILE A 138 -8.13 1.91 -3.33
N SER A 139 -7.40 1.44 -4.34
CA SER A 139 -7.84 0.30 -5.17
C SER A 139 -7.65 -1.05 -4.49
N THR A 140 -6.85 -1.12 -3.43
CA THR A 140 -6.54 -2.38 -2.75
C THR A 140 -7.51 -2.73 -1.63
N ILE A 141 -8.46 -1.84 -1.29
CA ILE A 141 -9.33 -1.98 -0.11
C ILE A 141 -10.79 -1.87 -0.54
N SER A 142 -11.62 -2.77 -0.05
CA SER A 142 -13.05 -2.86 -0.30
C SER A 142 -13.84 -2.91 1.02
N GLU A 143 -15.12 -2.55 0.94
CA GLU A 143 -16.04 -2.81 2.05
C GLU A 143 -16.14 -4.32 2.32
N GLY A 144 -16.13 -4.70 3.59
CA GLY A 144 -16.13 -6.09 4.04
C GLY A 144 -14.73 -6.69 4.26
N ASP A 145 -13.65 -6.03 3.84
CA ASP A 145 -12.29 -6.53 4.05
C ASP A 145 -11.93 -6.55 5.54
N LEU A 146 -11.27 -7.62 5.99
CA LEU A 146 -10.51 -7.62 7.23
C LEU A 146 -9.12 -7.07 6.96
N VAL A 147 -8.77 -5.96 7.62
CA VAL A 147 -7.48 -5.28 7.44
C VAL A 147 -6.65 -5.30 8.71
N GLU A 148 -5.33 -5.31 8.53
CA GLU A 148 -4.35 -4.98 9.56
C GLU A 148 -3.80 -3.58 9.31
N VAL A 149 -3.92 -2.75 10.34
CA VAL A 149 -3.37 -1.40 10.38
C VAL A 149 -2.14 -1.43 11.29
N GLN A 150 -1.03 -0.89 10.82
CA GLN A 150 0.19 -0.74 11.62
C GLN A 150 0.65 0.71 11.63
N ASN A 151 1.09 1.17 12.80
CA ASN A 151 1.64 2.51 13.03
C ASN A 151 0.72 3.65 12.52
N ALA A 152 -0.54 3.59 12.95
CA ALA A 152 -1.52 4.65 12.73
C ALA A 152 -1.46 5.71 13.84
N ARG A 153 -1.94 6.90 13.51
CA ARG A 153 -2.08 8.04 14.41
C ARG A 153 -3.49 8.59 14.39
N VAL A 154 -4.06 8.82 15.57
CA VAL A 154 -5.32 9.53 15.76
C VAL A 154 -5.07 11.03 15.63
N ARG A 155 -5.74 11.64 14.66
CA ARG A 155 -5.68 13.08 14.40
C ARG A 155 -7.08 13.67 14.30
N SER A 156 -7.15 14.99 14.36
CA SER A 156 -8.37 15.74 14.09
C SER A 156 -8.32 16.25 12.66
N PHE A 157 -9.43 16.13 11.94
CA PHE A 157 -9.64 16.75 10.65
C PHE A 157 -11.03 17.37 10.62
N ARG A 158 -11.08 18.70 10.45
CA ARG A 158 -12.33 19.48 10.45
C ARG A 158 -13.20 19.25 11.70
N GLY A 159 -12.58 19.08 12.86
CA GLY A 159 -13.26 18.86 14.13
C GLY A 159 -13.54 17.38 14.45
N GLU A 160 -13.43 16.48 13.48
CA GLU A 160 -13.68 15.06 13.66
C GLU A 160 -12.40 14.26 13.89
N ILE A 161 -12.46 13.25 14.76
CA ILE A 161 -11.34 12.33 14.96
C ILE A 161 -11.26 11.32 13.81
N GLN A 162 -10.05 11.13 13.30
CA GLN A 162 -9.78 10.15 12.25
C GLN A 162 -8.37 9.59 12.39
N LEU A 163 -8.16 8.41 11.85
CA LEU A 163 -6.84 7.81 11.70
C LEU A 163 -6.14 8.34 10.45
N SER A 164 -4.81 8.38 10.56
CA SER A 164 -3.90 8.54 9.43
C SER A 164 -2.74 7.59 9.62
N LEU A 165 -2.26 7.00 8.52
CA LEU A 165 -1.04 6.19 8.55
C LEU A 165 0.18 7.09 8.74
N SER A 166 1.16 6.62 9.53
CA SER A 166 2.47 7.26 9.59
C SER A 166 3.10 7.31 8.20
N ARG A 167 3.62 8.48 7.79
CA ARG A 167 4.21 8.66 6.46
C ARG A 167 5.41 7.74 6.19
N LYS A 168 6.16 7.37 7.23
CA LYS A 168 7.39 6.58 7.09
C LYS A 168 7.17 5.08 7.28
N THR A 169 6.24 4.72 8.15
CA THR A 169 6.15 3.39 8.76
C THR A 169 4.73 2.85 8.82
N GLY A 170 3.75 3.62 8.35
CA GLY A 170 2.34 3.23 8.39
C GLY A 170 2.05 2.21 7.30
N ILE A 171 1.45 1.09 7.69
CA ILE A 171 1.11 -0.02 6.78
C ILE A 171 -0.37 -0.34 6.92
N LEU A 172 -0.99 -0.65 5.80
CA LEU A 172 -2.37 -1.10 5.70
C LEU A 172 -2.41 -2.33 4.81
N THR A 173 -2.73 -3.47 5.39
CA THR A 173 -2.71 -4.78 4.71
C THR A 173 -4.10 -5.39 4.75
N VAL A 174 -4.60 -5.87 3.62
CA VAL A 174 -5.80 -6.71 3.58
C VAL A 174 -5.39 -8.12 3.98
N LEU A 175 -5.95 -8.61 5.09
CA LEU A 175 -5.72 -9.97 5.59
C LEU A 175 -6.69 -10.95 4.93
N GLU A 176 -7.97 -10.60 4.93
CA GLU A 176 -9.04 -11.40 4.32
C GLU A 176 -9.87 -10.45 3.45
N PRO A 177 -9.93 -10.67 2.13
CA PRO A 177 -10.79 -9.87 1.28
C PRO A 177 -12.26 -10.19 1.61
N ALA A 178 -13.13 -9.19 1.46
CA ALA A 178 -14.57 -9.38 1.52
C ALA A 178 -14.95 -10.60 0.67
N SER A 179 -15.69 -11.54 1.25
CA SER A 179 -16.14 -12.74 0.55
C SER A 179 -16.94 -12.31 -0.66
N ARG A 180 -16.30 -12.26 -1.84
CA ARG A 180 -17.00 -12.13 -3.12
C ARG A 180 -17.90 -13.36 -3.19
N GLY A 181 -19.21 -13.13 -3.12
CA GLY A 181 -20.21 -14.17 -3.29
C GLY A 181 -19.78 -15.05 -4.44
N ARG A 182 -19.56 -16.33 -4.13
CA ARG A 182 -19.25 -17.37 -5.11
C ARG A 182 -20.45 -17.38 -6.05
N SER A 183 -20.31 -16.75 -7.22
CA SER A 183 -21.32 -16.83 -8.28
C SER A 183 -21.44 -18.29 -8.65
N VAL A 184 -22.51 -18.91 -8.16
CA VAL A 184 -22.93 -20.26 -8.50
C VAL A 184 -23.35 -20.19 -9.96
N THR A 185 -22.46 -20.53 -10.88
CA THR A 185 -22.86 -20.82 -12.26
C THR A 185 -23.46 -22.23 -12.25
N SER A 186 -24.78 -22.28 -12.14
CA SER A 186 -25.61 -23.44 -12.42
C SER A 186 -26.19 -23.26 -13.82
N SER A 187 -25.73 -24.04 -14.79
CA SER A 187 -26.46 -24.58 -15.95
C SER A 187 -25.50 -25.43 -16.78
#